data_AF-A0A7C2JGS2-F1
#
_entry.id   AF-A0A7C2JGS2-F1
#
_cell.length_a   1.000
_cell.length_b   1.000
_cell.length_c   1.000
_cell.angle_alpha   90.00
_cell.angle_beta   90.00
_cell.angle_gamma   90.00
#
_symmetry.space_group_name_H-M   'P 1'
#
loop_
_entity.id
_entity.type
_entity.pdbx_description
1 polymer ?
#
loop_
_entity_poly.entity_id
_entity_poly.type
_entity_poly.pdbx_seq_one_letter_code
_entity_poly.pdbx_strand_id
1 'polypeptide(L)'
;MKFTSMLLKPSLSSSRQPSSFSGSTDSPFSIGGHRWLRLLLFAVALYLAMLPLWWQAVDALAAMAAVPASWIYGLLDPRVVIEADGKTINVFVTATRESGFGGQVHSSGLRVDTVTYGLPMLVALVLVTRADSIRAKSRALATGLIVMTALTVPAVLAWAKLVSLQLDDRITISTLTASGNRSDFFYYAFHGYAFSQPVLAVGVWLGLLMLGLFKSRPAPKSAPAPVARNAPCPCGSGKKYKRCCGR
;
A
#
# COMPACT_ATOMS: atom_id res chain seq x y z
N MET A 1 -52.49 -85.17 7.93
CA MET A 1 -51.85 -83.85 8.15
C MET A 1 -50.72 -83.74 7.12
N LYS A 2 -50.96 -83.15 5.95
CA LYS A 2 -50.83 -81.71 5.58
C LYS A 2 -49.41 -81.11 5.77
N PHE A 3 -48.80 -80.85 4.60
CA PHE A 3 -47.93 -79.73 4.18
C PHE A 3 -46.48 -79.58 4.68
N THR A 4 -45.57 -79.91 3.76
CA THR A 4 -44.49 -79.09 3.20
C THR A 4 -44.33 -77.66 3.75
N SER A 5 -43.12 -77.30 4.19
CA SER A 5 -42.64 -75.92 4.25
C SER A 5 -41.32 -75.75 3.50
N MET A 6 -41.31 -74.72 2.65
CA MET A 6 -40.26 -74.26 1.77
C MET A 6 -39.31 -73.28 2.48
N LEU A 7 -38.06 -73.24 1.98
CA LEU A 7 -37.18 -72.07 1.79
C LEU A 7 -36.71 -71.27 3.03
N LEU A 8 -35.39 -71.08 3.15
CA LEU A 8 -34.70 -69.86 2.71
C LEU A 8 -33.16 -69.98 2.89
N LYS A 9 -32.41 -69.67 1.82
CA LYS A 9 -30.96 -69.40 1.82
C LYS A 9 -30.67 -68.06 2.52
N PRO A 10 -29.60 -67.93 3.33
CA PRO A 10 -29.03 -66.63 3.65
C PRO A 10 -27.92 -66.26 2.64
N SER A 11 -28.14 -65.18 1.89
CA SER A 11 -27.14 -64.45 1.12
C SER A 11 -26.35 -63.53 2.04
N LEU A 12 -25.03 -63.69 2.13
CA LEU A 12 -24.14 -62.67 2.69
C LEU A 12 -23.13 -62.26 1.63
N SER A 13 -23.42 -61.14 0.98
CA SER A 13 -22.53 -60.41 0.09
C SER A 13 -21.41 -59.75 0.89
N SER A 14 -20.19 -60.29 0.79
CA SER A 14 -18.98 -59.63 1.31
C SER A 14 -18.41 -58.72 0.22
N SER A 15 -18.76 -57.44 0.27
CA SER A 15 -18.13 -56.40 -0.56
C SER A 15 -16.83 -55.94 0.11
N ARG A 16 -15.67 -56.43 -0.34
CA ARG A 16 -14.37 -55.81 -0.03
C ARG A 16 -14.23 -54.55 -0.89
N GLN A 17 -14.12 -53.39 -0.25
CA GLN A 17 -13.72 -52.15 -0.90
C GLN A 17 -12.21 -52.19 -1.23
N PRO A 18 -11.78 -51.74 -2.42
CA PRO A 18 -10.38 -51.44 -2.68
C PRO A 18 -10.03 -50.07 -2.08
N SER A 19 -9.09 -50.06 -1.14
CA SER A 19 -8.46 -48.85 -0.61
C SER A 19 -7.61 -48.18 -1.69
N SER A 20 -8.11 -47.10 -2.27
CA SER A 20 -7.34 -46.19 -3.11
C SER A 20 -6.46 -45.30 -2.22
N PHE A 21 -5.20 -45.68 -2.06
CA PHE A 21 -4.16 -44.79 -1.51
C PHE A 21 -3.76 -43.81 -2.62
N SER A 22 -4.43 -42.66 -2.70
CA SER A 22 -3.93 -41.52 -3.47
C SER A 22 -2.91 -40.79 -2.59
N GLY A 23 -1.62 -41.03 -2.84
CA GLY A 23 -0.55 -40.21 -2.28
C GLY A 23 -0.71 -38.78 -2.80
N SER A 24 -1.20 -37.87 -1.96
CA SER A 24 -1.01 -36.45 -2.19
C SER A 24 0.46 -36.16 -1.90
N THR A 25 1.21 -35.86 -2.96
CA THR A 25 2.51 -35.19 -2.85
C THR A 25 2.25 -33.75 -2.44
N ASP A 26 1.79 -33.55 -1.21
CA ASP A 26 1.75 -32.24 -0.58
C ASP A 26 3.17 -31.95 -0.09
N SER A 27 3.98 -31.39 -0.99
CA SER A 27 5.22 -30.76 -0.55
C SER A 27 4.85 -29.66 0.46
N PRO A 28 5.59 -29.53 1.58
CA PRO A 28 5.28 -28.56 2.64
C PRO A 28 5.42 -27.09 2.18
N PHE A 29 5.72 -26.86 0.91
CA PHE A 29 5.84 -25.55 0.26
C PHE A 29 4.80 -25.32 -0.85
N SER A 30 3.70 -26.08 -0.88
CA SER A 30 2.60 -25.84 -1.85
C SER A 30 1.87 -24.52 -1.54
N ILE A 31 2.35 -23.43 -2.15
CA ILE A 31 1.73 -22.09 -2.12
C ILE A 31 0.33 -22.08 -2.82
N GLY A 32 -0.07 -23.18 -3.47
CA GLY A 32 -1.29 -23.30 -4.27
C GLY A 32 -2.59 -23.02 -3.50
N GLY A 33 -2.65 -23.37 -2.21
CA GLY A 33 -3.87 -23.24 -1.39
C GLY A 33 -4.16 -21.81 -0.90
N HIS A 34 -3.14 -20.98 -0.70
CA HIS A 34 -3.29 -19.70 0.00
C HIS A 34 -3.39 -18.52 -0.98
N ARG A 35 -4.62 -18.16 -1.36
CA ARG A 35 -4.90 -17.02 -2.27
C ARG A 35 -4.31 -15.69 -1.77
N TRP A 36 -4.31 -15.46 -0.46
CA TRP A 36 -3.76 -14.24 0.14
C TRP A 36 -2.24 -14.15 -0.01
N LEU A 37 -1.53 -15.28 0.12
CA LEU A 37 -0.08 -15.34 -0.02
C LEU A 37 0.34 -15.03 -1.45
N ARG A 38 -0.39 -15.57 -2.44
CA ARG A 38 -0.17 -15.23 -3.86
C ARG A 38 -0.38 -13.74 -4.15
N LEU A 39 -1.40 -13.13 -3.54
CA LEU A 39 -1.67 -11.70 -3.69
C LEU A 39 -0.55 -10.86 -3.06
N LEU A 40 -0.08 -11.25 -1.88
CA LEU A 40 1.03 -10.60 -1.19
C LEU A 40 2.33 -10.68 -2.01
N LEU A 41 2.69 -11.88 -2.49
CA LEU A 41 3.87 -12.07 -3.33
C LEU A 41 3.80 -11.24 -4.62
N PHE A 42 2.61 -11.16 -5.24
CA PHE A 42 2.40 -10.32 -6.39
C PHE A 42 2.56 -8.82 -6.07
N ALA A 43 2.07 -8.36 -4.92
CA ALA A 43 2.28 -6.98 -4.45
C ALA A 43 3.76 -6.67 -4.23
N VAL A 44 4.50 -7.59 -3.61
CA VAL A 44 5.95 -7.47 -3.40
C VAL A 44 6.69 -7.42 -4.74
N ALA A 45 6.34 -8.29 -5.69
CA ALA A 45 6.94 -8.29 -7.02
C ALA A 45 6.68 -6.96 -7.76
N LEU A 46 5.46 -6.43 -7.68
CA LEU A 46 5.13 -5.11 -8.24
C LEU A 46 5.93 -3.99 -7.57
N TYR A 47 6.04 -4.00 -6.24
CA TYR A 47 6.85 -3.02 -5.50
C TYR A 47 8.29 -3.01 -5.99
N LEU A 48 8.93 -4.19 -6.06
CA LEU A 48 10.31 -4.33 -6.55
C LEU A 48 10.46 -3.86 -8.00
N ALA A 49 9.50 -4.18 -8.86
CA ALA A 49 9.50 -3.73 -10.26
C ALA A 49 9.35 -2.20 -10.40
N MET A 50 8.70 -1.54 -9.44
CA MET A 50 8.53 -0.08 -9.46
C MET A 50 9.74 0.69 -8.94
N LEU A 51 10.63 0.07 -8.15
CA LEU A 51 11.82 0.73 -7.62
C LEU A 51 12.70 1.43 -8.68
N PRO A 52 13.08 0.79 -9.82
CA PRO A 52 13.92 1.45 -10.82
C PRO A 52 13.21 2.60 -11.56
N LEU A 53 11.89 2.50 -11.75
CA LEU A 53 11.09 3.58 -12.35
C LEU A 53 11.01 4.77 -11.39
N TRP A 54 10.76 4.51 -10.12
CA TRP A 54 10.75 5.52 -9.08
C TRP A 54 12.12 6.19 -8.93
N TRP A 55 13.21 5.41 -8.94
CA TRP A 55 14.57 5.95 -8.84
C TRP A 55 14.89 6.97 -9.93
N GLN A 56 14.37 6.76 -11.15
CA GLN A 56 14.50 7.71 -12.27
C GLN A 56 13.60 8.94 -12.10
N ALA A 57 12.50 8.82 -11.38
CA ALA A 57 11.59 9.94 -11.09
C ALA A 57 12.07 10.83 -9.93
N VAL A 58 13.05 10.40 -9.12
CA VAL A 58 13.48 11.14 -7.91
C VAL A 58 13.97 12.56 -8.24
N ASP A 59 14.70 12.75 -9.34
CA ASP A 59 15.19 14.08 -9.74
C ASP A 59 14.03 15.03 -10.06
N ALA A 60 13.03 14.55 -10.79
CA ALA A 60 11.82 15.30 -11.09
C ALA A 60 11.01 15.60 -9.82
N LEU A 61 10.87 14.63 -8.92
CA LEU A 61 10.19 14.81 -7.64
C LEU A 61 10.90 15.83 -6.75
N ALA A 62 12.24 15.86 -6.78
CA ALA A 62 13.04 16.86 -6.07
C ALA A 62 12.75 18.27 -6.58
N ALA A 63 12.81 18.47 -7.90
CA ALA A 63 12.49 19.75 -8.53
C ALA A 63 11.05 20.20 -8.24
N MET A 64 10.08 19.29 -8.37
CA MET A 64 8.66 19.56 -8.09
C MET A 64 8.39 19.95 -6.63
N ALA A 65 9.18 19.45 -5.68
CA ALA A 65 9.05 19.77 -4.26
C ALA A 65 9.81 21.07 -3.89
N ALA A 66 11.01 21.25 -4.42
CA ALA A 66 11.89 22.37 -4.06
C ALA A 66 11.33 23.73 -4.49
N VAL A 67 10.74 23.83 -5.69
CA VAL A 67 10.18 25.10 -6.20
C VAL A 67 9.10 25.68 -5.27
N PRO A 68 8.00 24.96 -4.95
CA PRO A 68 7.01 25.49 -4.03
C PRO A 68 7.55 25.61 -2.61
N ALA A 69 8.44 24.70 -2.16
CA ALA A 69 9.02 24.81 -0.82
C ALA A 69 9.87 26.08 -0.66
N SER A 70 10.71 26.40 -1.65
CA SER A 70 11.52 27.62 -1.66
C SER A 70 10.63 28.86 -1.65
N TRP A 71 9.56 28.86 -2.46
CA TRP A 71 8.64 30.00 -2.51
C TRP A 71 7.92 30.19 -1.16
N ILE A 72 7.35 29.13 -0.59
CA ILE A 72 6.62 29.18 0.68
C ILE A 72 7.57 29.57 1.83
N TYR A 73 8.71 28.90 1.95
CA TYR A 73 9.61 29.09 3.09
C TYR A 73 10.32 30.45 3.03
N GLY A 74 10.64 30.95 1.84
CA GLY A 74 11.24 32.28 1.66
C GLY A 74 10.33 33.42 2.18
N LEU A 75 9.01 33.21 2.20
CA LEU A 75 8.07 34.16 2.84
C LEU A 75 8.12 34.12 4.36
N LEU A 76 8.57 33.01 4.95
CA LEU A 76 8.61 32.78 6.40
C LEU A 76 9.96 33.16 7.01
N ASP A 77 11.06 32.83 6.33
CA ASP A 77 12.42 33.14 6.79
C ASP A 77 13.35 33.45 5.59
N PRO A 78 13.62 34.75 5.33
CA PRO A 78 14.48 35.18 4.22
C PRO A 78 15.94 34.71 4.33
N ARG A 79 16.37 34.17 5.48
CA ARG A 79 17.72 33.63 5.67
C ARG A 79 17.92 32.27 5.01
N VAL A 80 16.82 31.62 4.61
CA VAL A 80 16.81 30.25 4.11
C VAL A 80 16.65 30.22 2.60
N VAL A 81 17.58 29.55 1.94
CA VAL A 81 17.55 29.27 0.50
C VAL A 81 17.40 27.77 0.30
N ILE A 82 16.49 27.36 -0.57
CA ILE A 82 16.21 25.95 -0.88
C ILE A 82 16.45 25.73 -2.36
N GLU A 83 17.32 24.79 -2.70
CA GLU A 83 17.69 24.50 -4.09
C GLU A 83 17.71 22.99 -4.34
N ALA A 84 17.20 22.56 -5.50
CA ALA A 84 17.30 21.17 -5.92
C ALA A 84 18.59 20.93 -6.69
N ASP A 85 19.33 19.89 -6.30
CA ASP A 85 20.51 19.39 -6.99
C ASP A 85 20.35 17.87 -7.18
N GLY A 86 19.94 17.46 -8.38
CA GLY A 86 19.58 16.08 -8.69
C GLY A 86 18.55 15.50 -7.71
N LYS A 87 18.95 14.45 -6.97
CA LYS A 87 18.11 13.74 -6.00
C LYS A 87 18.09 14.38 -4.62
N THR A 88 18.83 15.45 -4.44
CA THR A 88 18.98 16.14 -3.16
C THR A 88 18.36 17.53 -3.22
N ILE A 89 17.73 17.94 -2.12
CA ILE A 89 17.30 19.31 -1.92
C ILE A 89 18.20 19.91 -0.86
N ASN A 90 19.05 20.85 -1.27
CA ASN A 90 19.97 21.54 -0.39
C ASN A 90 19.26 22.72 0.26
N VAL A 91 19.36 22.80 1.57
CA VAL A 91 18.90 23.94 2.36
C VAL A 91 20.12 24.68 2.87
N PHE A 92 20.19 25.97 2.61
CA PHE A 92 21.21 26.89 3.09
C PHE A 92 20.58 27.89 4.05
N VAL A 93 21.17 28.08 5.21
CA VAL A 93 20.71 29.03 6.23
C VAL A 93 21.85 29.98 6.58
N THR A 94 21.61 31.28 6.44
CA THR A 94 22.61 32.30 6.76
C THR A 94 22.42 32.82 8.19
N ALA A 95 23.49 32.79 8.99
CA ALA A 95 23.49 33.32 10.35
C ALA A 95 23.29 34.84 10.37
N THR A 96 22.52 35.34 11.34
CA THR A 96 22.23 36.77 11.51
C THR A 96 23.50 37.53 11.88
N ARG A 97 23.64 38.77 11.39
CA ARG A 97 24.82 39.63 11.69
C ARG A 97 24.99 39.96 13.17
N GLU A 98 23.91 39.85 13.95
CA GLU A 98 23.91 40.08 15.39
C GLU A 98 24.49 38.89 16.18
N SER A 99 24.53 37.70 15.57
CA SER A 99 25.27 36.58 16.15
C SER A 99 26.77 36.78 15.93
N GLY A 100 27.60 36.28 16.86
CA GLY A 100 29.06 36.21 16.65
C GLY A 100 29.48 35.38 15.42
N PHE A 101 28.51 34.79 14.70
CA PHE A 101 28.64 33.98 13.50
C PHE A 101 28.10 34.68 12.25
N GLY A 102 27.86 35.99 12.29
CA GLY A 102 27.26 36.76 11.20
C GLY A 102 27.86 36.45 9.82
N GLY A 103 26.99 36.05 8.88
CA GLY A 103 27.39 35.75 7.51
C GLY A 103 27.91 34.32 7.28
N GLN A 104 28.03 33.47 8.31
CA GLN A 104 28.28 32.04 8.09
C GLN A 104 27.04 31.36 7.52
N VAL A 105 27.27 30.45 6.57
CA VAL A 105 26.22 29.65 5.93
C VAL A 105 26.28 28.23 6.49
N HIS A 106 25.18 27.76 7.03
CA HIS A 106 24.98 26.36 7.39
C HIS A 106 24.14 25.67 6.32
N SER A 107 24.59 24.51 5.83
CA SER A 107 23.89 23.77 4.79
C SER A 107 23.62 22.32 5.16
N SER A 108 22.54 21.79 4.64
CA SER A 108 22.16 20.38 4.78
C SER A 108 21.35 19.91 3.58
N GLY A 109 21.66 18.71 3.09
CA GLY A 109 21.00 18.09 1.95
C GLY A 109 19.93 17.08 2.36
N LEU A 110 18.70 17.26 1.88
CA LEU A 110 17.63 16.29 2.00
C LEU A 110 17.62 15.36 0.79
N ARG A 111 17.87 14.07 1.04
CA ARG A 111 17.79 13.02 0.03
C ARG A 111 16.34 12.69 -0.31
N VAL A 112 15.85 13.10 -1.47
CA VAL A 112 14.43 12.96 -1.85
C VAL A 112 14.02 11.50 -2.02
N ASP A 113 14.97 10.59 -2.29
CA ASP A 113 14.70 9.15 -2.28
C ASP A 113 14.30 8.66 -0.87
N THR A 114 14.85 9.23 0.20
CA THR A 114 14.44 8.92 1.58
C THR A 114 13.08 9.51 1.95
N VAL A 115 12.55 10.45 1.16
CA VAL A 115 11.26 11.11 1.37
C VAL A 115 10.21 10.67 0.36
N THR A 116 10.51 9.77 -0.57
CA THR A 116 9.54 9.36 -1.60
C THR A 116 9.48 7.85 -1.82
N TYR A 117 10.23 7.05 -1.03
CA TYR A 117 10.25 5.59 -1.15
C TYR A 117 8.91 4.89 -0.86
N GLY A 118 7.91 5.63 -0.35
CA GLY A 118 6.53 5.15 -0.21
C GLY A 118 5.76 5.13 -1.53
N LEU A 119 6.17 5.88 -2.56
CA LEU A 119 5.50 5.94 -3.86
C LEU A 119 5.41 4.58 -4.55
N PRO A 120 6.51 3.80 -4.72
CA PRO A 120 6.43 2.43 -5.26
C PRO A 120 5.44 1.56 -4.51
N MET A 121 5.37 1.69 -3.18
CA MET A 121 4.45 0.91 -2.35
C MET A 121 3.01 1.31 -2.59
N LEU A 122 2.71 2.61 -2.66
CA LEU A 122 1.37 3.10 -3.00
C LEU A 122 0.94 2.59 -4.38
N VAL A 123 1.82 2.67 -5.38
CA VAL A 123 1.55 2.16 -6.74
C VAL A 123 1.22 0.67 -6.68
N ALA A 124 2.05 -0.13 -5.99
CA ALA A 124 1.80 -1.57 -5.85
C ALA A 124 0.45 -1.86 -5.16
N LEU A 125 0.15 -1.18 -4.06
CA LEU A 125 -1.13 -1.31 -3.34
C LEU A 125 -2.32 -0.98 -4.24
N VAL A 126 -2.29 0.15 -4.95
CA VAL A 126 -3.36 0.57 -5.87
C VAL A 126 -3.53 -0.44 -7.02
N LEU A 127 -2.43 -0.95 -7.59
CA LEU A 127 -2.48 -1.91 -8.70
C LEU A 127 -3.06 -3.26 -8.28
N VAL A 128 -2.72 -3.74 -7.08
CA VAL A 128 -3.24 -4.99 -6.52
C VAL A 128 -4.70 -4.85 -6.05
N THR A 129 -5.12 -3.64 -5.70
CA THR A 129 -6.50 -3.36 -5.29
C THR A 129 -7.48 -3.67 -6.43
N ARG A 130 -8.55 -4.38 -6.09
CA ARG A 130 -9.63 -4.69 -7.03
C ARG A 130 -10.45 -3.42 -7.29
N ALA A 131 -10.78 -3.18 -8.56
CA ALA A 131 -11.65 -2.09 -9.00
C ALA A 131 -12.60 -2.62 -10.08
N ASP A 132 -13.76 -1.98 -10.25
CA ASP A 132 -14.73 -2.30 -11.32
C ASP A 132 -14.22 -2.02 -12.73
N SER A 133 -13.33 -1.04 -12.86
CA SER A 133 -12.93 -0.46 -14.14
C SER A 133 -11.49 0.04 -14.11
N ILE A 134 -10.84 0.03 -15.27
CA ILE A 134 -9.50 0.59 -15.44
C ILE A 134 -9.49 2.10 -15.16
N ARG A 135 -10.59 2.81 -15.43
CA ARG A 135 -10.76 4.24 -15.15
C ARG A 135 -10.85 4.54 -13.65
N ALA A 136 -11.48 3.68 -12.87
CA ALA A 136 -11.49 3.82 -11.40
C ALA A 136 -10.08 3.64 -10.84
N LYS A 137 -9.37 2.60 -11.31
CA LYS A 137 -7.99 2.34 -10.91
C LYS A 137 -7.04 3.47 -11.32
N SER A 138 -7.15 3.99 -12.55
CA SER A 138 -6.30 5.10 -13.01
C SER A 138 -6.56 6.38 -12.23
N ARG A 139 -7.82 6.69 -11.89
CA ARG A 139 -8.16 7.83 -11.02
C ARG A 139 -7.58 7.65 -9.62
N ALA A 140 -7.74 6.49 -9.00
CA ALA A 140 -7.17 6.21 -7.68
C ALA A 140 -5.64 6.36 -7.69
N LEU A 141 -4.98 5.83 -8.73
CA LEU A 141 -3.54 5.97 -8.91
C LEU A 141 -3.13 7.43 -9.06
N ALA A 142 -3.78 8.19 -9.94
CA ALA A 142 -3.49 9.60 -10.16
C ALA A 142 -3.70 10.43 -8.87
N THR A 143 -4.82 10.24 -8.19
CA THR A 143 -5.10 10.92 -6.91
C THR A 143 -4.05 10.58 -5.87
N GLY A 144 -3.69 9.29 -5.72
CA GLY A 144 -2.67 8.87 -4.77
C GLY A 144 -1.29 9.46 -5.06
N LEU A 145 -0.87 9.46 -6.33
CA LEU A 145 0.40 10.06 -6.76
C LEU A 145 0.42 11.56 -6.52
N ILE A 146 -0.66 12.28 -6.85
CA ILE A 146 -0.78 13.73 -6.60
C ILE A 146 -0.66 14.02 -5.10
N VAL A 147 -1.37 13.28 -4.26
CA VAL A 147 -1.34 13.49 -2.81
C VAL A 147 0.07 13.22 -2.26
N MET A 148 0.71 12.11 -2.65
CA MET A 148 2.06 11.80 -2.21
C MET A 148 3.08 12.84 -2.65
N THR A 149 3.01 13.30 -3.91
CA THR A 149 3.89 14.37 -4.40
C THR A 149 3.61 15.70 -3.70
N ALA A 150 2.35 16.02 -3.39
CA ALA A 150 2.03 17.22 -2.62
C ALA A 150 2.57 17.17 -1.19
N LEU A 151 2.59 15.98 -0.57
CA LEU A 151 3.12 15.75 0.77
C LEU A 151 4.66 15.83 0.85
N THR A 152 5.39 15.82 -0.28
CA THR A 152 6.85 16.04 -0.23
C THR A 152 7.19 17.50 0.08
N VAL A 153 6.34 18.46 -0.31
CA VAL A 153 6.54 19.88 -0.02
C VAL A 153 6.62 20.16 1.49
N PRO A 154 5.62 19.80 2.32
CA PRO A 154 5.72 20.00 3.77
C PRO A 154 6.87 19.22 4.41
N ALA A 155 7.31 18.10 3.83
CA ALA A 155 8.51 17.40 4.30
C ALA A 155 9.77 18.27 4.08
N VAL A 156 9.91 18.90 2.90
CA VAL A 156 11.01 19.84 2.62
C VAL A 156 10.94 21.04 3.57
N LEU A 157 9.75 21.59 3.83
CA LEU A 157 9.58 22.71 4.77
C LEU A 157 9.98 22.32 6.20
N ALA A 158 9.60 21.12 6.65
CA ALA A 158 9.98 20.60 7.96
C ALA A 158 11.50 20.38 8.07
N TRP A 159 12.14 19.87 7.01
CA TRP A 159 13.59 19.76 6.94
C TRP A 159 14.26 21.13 6.98
N ALA A 160 13.79 22.10 6.20
CA ALA A 160 14.33 23.46 6.22
C ALA A 160 14.25 24.09 7.62
N LYS A 161 13.14 23.85 8.34
CA LYS A 161 13.00 24.28 9.73
C LYS A 161 13.97 23.59 10.67
N LEU A 162 14.18 22.29 10.51
CA LEU A 162 15.16 21.52 11.27
C LEU A 162 16.57 22.12 11.09
N VAL A 163 16.98 22.43 9.86
CA VAL A 163 18.30 23.00 9.56
C VAL A 163 18.46 24.40 10.16
N SER A 164 17.40 25.23 10.11
CA SER A 164 17.39 26.52 10.78
C SER A 164 17.57 26.39 12.30
N LEU A 165 16.88 25.44 12.93
CA LEU A 165 17.00 25.19 14.37
C LEU A 165 18.38 24.62 14.74
N GLN A 166 19.00 23.80 13.89
CA GLN A 166 20.36 23.30 14.10
C GLN A 166 21.39 24.44 14.14
N LEU A 167 21.22 25.45 13.30
CA LEU A 167 22.08 26.65 13.34
C LEU A 167 21.84 27.46 14.62
N ASP A 168 20.58 27.70 14.98
CA ASP A 168 20.23 28.44 16.19
C ASP A 168 20.74 27.72 17.47
N ASP A 169 20.64 26.40 17.54
CA ASP A 169 21.16 25.57 18.63
C ASP A 169 22.70 25.68 18.72
N ARG A 170 23.43 25.68 17.57
CA ARG A 170 24.90 25.88 17.54
C ARG A 170 25.33 27.26 18.02
N ILE A 171 24.62 28.31 17.61
CA ILE A 171 24.88 29.69 18.07
C ILE A 171 24.59 29.80 19.57
N THR A 172 23.54 29.13 20.06
CA THR A 172 23.18 29.15 21.48
C THR A 172 24.23 28.44 22.34
N ILE A 173 24.65 27.22 21.96
CA ILE A 173 25.67 26.45 22.70
C ILE A 173 27.00 27.20 22.82
N SER A 174 27.37 27.96 21.78
CA SER A 174 28.61 28.74 21.78
C SER A 174 28.53 30.04 22.59
N THR A 175 27.33 30.51 22.94
CA THR A 175 27.11 31.77 23.67
C THR A 175 26.61 31.59 25.10
N LEU A 176 25.88 30.50 25.38
CA LEU A 176 25.29 30.18 26.67
C LEU A 176 25.45 28.67 26.91
N THR A 177 25.91 28.27 28.10
CA THR A 177 25.99 26.86 28.53
C THR A 177 24.61 26.27 28.85
N ALA A 178 23.62 26.44 27.96
CA ALA A 178 22.26 25.93 28.13
C ALA A 178 21.94 24.92 27.02
N SER A 179 21.72 23.66 27.41
CA SER A 179 21.36 22.56 26.52
C SER A 179 19.84 22.46 26.35
N GLY A 180 19.32 22.95 25.24
CA GLY A 180 17.94 22.68 24.83
C GLY A 180 17.91 22.36 23.34
N ASN A 181 17.95 21.08 22.99
CA ASN A 181 17.93 20.63 21.59
C ASN A 181 16.51 20.75 21.00
N ARG A 182 16.13 21.95 20.55
CA ARG A 182 14.86 22.16 19.82
C ARG A 182 14.83 21.37 18.52
N SER A 183 16.01 21.14 17.93
CA SER A 183 16.19 20.31 16.74
C SER A 183 15.82 18.83 16.95
N ASP A 184 15.95 18.28 18.17
CA ASP A 184 15.66 16.86 18.43
C ASP A 184 14.18 16.53 18.19
N PHE A 185 13.25 17.40 18.61
CA PHE A 185 11.82 17.19 18.36
C PHE A 185 11.53 17.05 16.86
N PHE A 186 12.07 17.95 16.04
CA PHE A 186 11.87 17.92 14.59
C PHE A 186 12.57 16.74 13.94
N TYR A 187 13.75 16.34 14.44
CA TYR A 187 14.44 15.15 13.98
C TYR A 187 13.58 13.88 14.19
N TYR A 188 13.03 13.69 15.39
CA TYR A 188 12.17 12.55 15.69
C TYR A 188 10.78 12.65 15.05
N ALA A 189 10.21 13.84 14.90
CA ALA A 189 8.96 14.01 14.16
C ALA A 189 9.15 13.62 12.69
N PHE A 190 10.27 14.03 12.09
CA PHE A 190 10.63 13.72 10.71
C PHE A 190 10.96 12.25 10.49
N HIS A 191 11.81 11.66 11.34
CA HIS A 191 12.30 10.28 11.17
C HIS A 191 11.41 9.22 11.84
N GLY A 192 10.68 9.57 12.89
CA GLY A 192 9.99 8.62 13.75
C GLY A 192 8.60 8.23 13.28
N TYR A 193 7.73 9.20 12.91
CA TYR A 193 6.30 8.89 12.73
C TYR A 193 5.54 9.76 11.73
N ALA A 194 5.82 11.07 11.59
CA ALA A 194 5.00 11.97 10.76
C ALA A 194 5.28 11.87 9.26
N PHE A 195 6.52 11.53 8.89
CA PHE A 195 6.95 11.38 7.48
C PHE A 195 7.49 9.99 7.15
N SER A 196 7.22 8.98 7.98
CA SER A 196 7.53 7.59 7.62
C SER A 196 6.70 7.20 6.38
N GLN A 197 7.35 7.27 5.22
CA GLN A 197 6.72 7.16 3.91
C GLN A 197 5.83 5.92 3.71
N PRO A 198 6.13 4.74 4.31
CA PRO A 198 5.24 3.59 4.22
C PRO A 198 3.90 3.84 4.92
N VAL A 199 3.92 4.49 6.08
CA VAL A 199 2.69 4.81 6.84
C VAL A 199 1.84 5.79 6.04
N LEU A 200 2.45 6.80 5.43
CA LEU A 200 1.73 7.74 4.55
C LEU A 200 1.16 7.03 3.32
N ALA A 201 1.91 6.17 2.65
CA ALA A 201 1.44 5.42 1.50
C ALA A 201 0.26 4.48 1.86
N VAL A 202 0.33 3.77 2.99
CA VAL A 202 -0.80 2.97 3.48
C VAL A 202 -1.99 3.86 3.84
N GLY A 203 -1.76 4.96 4.54
CA GLY A 203 -2.80 5.92 4.94
C GLY A 203 -3.52 6.53 3.74
N VAL A 204 -2.77 6.97 2.73
CA VAL A 204 -3.32 7.46 1.45
C VAL A 204 -4.13 6.35 0.78
N TRP A 205 -3.58 5.15 0.66
CA TRP A 205 -4.29 4.01 0.07
C TRP A 205 -5.61 3.68 0.79
N LEU A 206 -5.61 3.65 2.13
CA LEU A 206 -6.82 3.49 2.93
C LEU A 206 -7.81 4.64 2.70
N GLY A 207 -7.32 5.88 2.60
CA GLY A 207 -8.15 7.04 2.25
C GLY A 207 -8.82 6.88 0.88
N LEU A 208 -8.09 6.43 -0.14
CA LEU A 208 -8.64 6.16 -1.48
C LEU A 208 -9.72 5.07 -1.44
N LEU A 209 -9.54 4.03 -0.60
CA LEU A 209 -10.56 3.01 -0.34
C LEU A 209 -11.81 3.59 0.31
N MET A 210 -11.64 4.37 1.39
CA MET A 210 -12.76 4.97 2.13
C MET A 210 -13.54 5.99 1.30
N LEU A 211 -12.86 6.72 0.42
CA LEU A 211 -13.48 7.64 -0.55
C LEU A 211 -14.18 6.91 -1.71
N GLY A 212 -14.10 5.57 -1.77
CA GLY A 212 -14.81 4.77 -2.76
C GLY A 212 -14.26 4.91 -4.18
N LEU A 213 -12.99 5.33 -4.35
CA LEU A 213 -12.37 5.47 -5.67
C LEU A 213 -12.23 4.12 -6.39
N PHE A 214 -12.28 3.01 -5.65
CA PHE A 214 -12.18 1.64 -6.15
C PHE A 214 -13.52 0.93 -6.32
N LYS A 215 -14.63 1.66 -6.61
CA LYS A 215 -16.00 1.10 -6.72
C LYS A 215 -16.01 -0.37 -7.18
N SER A 216 -16.59 -1.24 -6.36
CA SER A 216 -16.65 -2.68 -6.64
C SER A 216 -17.68 -2.96 -7.72
N ARG A 217 -17.33 -3.80 -8.69
CA ARG A 217 -18.34 -4.41 -9.57
C ARG A 217 -19.25 -5.25 -8.64
N PRO A 218 -20.58 -5.13 -8.72
CA PRO A 218 -21.45 -6.00 -7.93
C PRO A 218 -21.04 -7.44 -8.21
N ALA A 219 -20.91 -8.25 -7.15
CA ALA A 219 -20.56 -9.65 -7.30
C ALA A 219 -21.46 -10.24 -8.38
N PRO A 220 -20.92 -10.97 -9.38
CA PRO A 220 -21.76 -11.61 -10.37
C PRO A 220 -22.78 -12.43 -9.60
N LYS A 221 -24.06 -12.08 -9.71
CA LYS A 221 -25.14 -12.89 -9.13
C LYS A 221 -24.85 -14.29 -9.64
N SER A 222 -24.52 -15.22 -8.75
CA SER A 222 -24.33 -16.61 -9.12
C SER A 222 -25.58 -16.99 -9.89
N ALA A 223 -25.45 -17.29 -11.18
CA ALA A 223 -26.57 -17.83 -11.92
C ALA A 223 -27.09 -19.00 -11.08
N PRO A 224 -28.41 -19.06 -10.78
CA PRO A 224 -28.94 -20.15 -9.99
C PRO A 224 -28.41 -21.45 -10.61
N ALA A 225 -27.80 -22.30 -9.77
CA ALA A 225 -27.18 -23.52 -10.23
C ALA A 225 -28.18 -24.26 -11.13
N PRO A 226 -27.77 -24.73 -12.33
CA PRO A 226 -28.69 -25.38 -13.24
C PRO A 226 -29.37 -26.53 -12.51
N VAL A 227 -30.70 -26.46 -12.42
CA VAL A 227 -31.49 -27.46 -11.71
C VAL A 227 -31.24 -28.82 -12.37
N ALA A 228 -30.74 -29.78 -11.60
CA ALA A 228 -30.43 -31.09 -12.14
C ALA A 228 -31.68 -31.70 -12.79
N ARG A 229 -31.56 -32.24 -14.01
CA ARG A 229 -32.70 -32.77 -14.79
C ARG A 229 -33.61 -33.75 -14.04
N ASN A 230 -33.04 -34.49 -13.08
CA ASN A 230 -33.76 -35.49 -12.28
C ASN A 230 -34.20 -34.99 -10.89
N ALA A 231 -33.83 -33.78 -10.47
CA ALA A 231 -34.25 -33.21 -9.19
C ALA A 231 -35.77 -32.95 -9.16
N PRO A 232 -36.41 -32.93 -7.98
CA PRO A 232 -37.80 -32.48 -7.83
C PRO A 232 -37.98 -31.07 -8.39
N CYS A 233 -39.10 -30.84 -9.07
CA CYS A 233 -39.35 -29.58 -9.76
C CYS A 233 -39.64 -28.44 -8.76
N PRO A 234 -39.01 -27.26 -8.90
CA PRO A 234 -39.16 -26.16 -7.96
C PRO A 234 -40.56 -25.51 -7.94
N CYS A 235 -41.45 -25.84 -8.88
CA CYS A 235 -42.84 -25.39 -8.88
C CYS A 235 -43.77 -26.16 -7.94
N GLY A 236 -43.26 -27.14 -7.19
CA GLY A 236 -44.06 -27.91 -6.21
C GLY A 236 -44.90 -29.05 -6.79
N SER A 237 -44.75 -29.37 -8.07
CA SER A 237 -45.57 -30.41 -8.74
C SER A 237 -45.28 -31.86 -8.34
N GLY A 238 -44.22 -32.10 -7.54
CA GLY A 238 -43.73 -33.44 -7.19
C GLY A 238 -43.06 -34.21 -8.35
N LYS A 239 -43.04 -33.67 -9.57
CA LYS A 239 -42.44 -34.31 -10.76
C LYS A 239 -40.95 -33.98 -10.88
N LYS A 240 -40.17 -34.82 -11.59
CA LYS A 240 -38.76 -34.51 -11.96
C LYS A 240 -38.72 -33.27 -12.88
N TYR A 241 -37.72 -32.40 -12.72
CA TYR A 241 -37.58 -31.15 -13.48
C TYR A 241 -37.74 -31.33 -15.00
N LYS A 242 -37.04 -32.32 -15.59
CA LYS A 242 -37.13 -32.65 -17.03
C LYS A 242 -38.51 -33.06 -17.53
N ARG A 243 -39.44 -33.41 -16.64
CA ARG A 243 -40.82 -33.83 -16.98
C ARG A 243 -41.86 -32.75 -16.67
N CYS A 244 -41.45 -31.61 -16.13
CA CYS A 244 -42.32 -30.51 -15.70
C CYS A 244 -41.87 -29.17 -16.31
N CYS A 245 -41.12 -28.34 -15.57
CA CYS A 245 -40.68 -27.02 -16.04
C CYS A 245 -39.47 -27.06 -17.00
N GLY A 246 -38.81 -28.21 -17.17
CA GLY A 246 -37.67 -28.39 -18.08
C GLY A 246 -38.03 -29.10 -19.39
N ARG A 247 -39.29 -28.99 -19.84
CA ARG A 247 -39.74 -29.43 -21.18
C ARG A 247 -39.57 -28.30 -22.18
#